data_AF-A0A143PVR8-F1
#
_entry.id   AF-A0A143PVR8-F1
#
_cell.length_a   1.000
_cell.length_b   1.000
_cell.length_c   1.000
_cell.angle_alpha   90.00
_cell.angle_beta   90.00
_cell.angle_gamma   90.00
#
_symmetry.space_group_name_H-M   'P 1'
#
loop_
_entity.id
_entity.type
_entity.pdbx_description
1 polymer ?
#
loop_
_entity_poly.entity_id
_entity_poly.type
_entity_poly.pdbx_seq_one_letter_code
_entity_poly.pdbx_strand_id
1 'polypeptide(L)'
;MATTTRELMGATVDSADTVPDVGHLYFNCARCMTDLERRGGDQSPREYMRFTVGITDAGVQVWCLRHNRNVALIEWARPRRKDTAVLAPPTAPSERRTARH
;
A
#
# COMPACT_ATOMS: atom_id res chain seq x y z
N MET A 1 26.58 31.30 -40.18
CA MET A 1 25.18 30.85 -40.19
C MET A 1 25.19 29.39 -39.73
N ALA A 2 25.12 29.15 -38.41
CA ALA A 2 25.26 27.82 -37.83
C ALA A 2 24.10 27.56 -36.85
N THR A 3 23.16 26.76 -37.36
CA THR A 3 22.50 25.60 -36.72
C THR A 3 21.92 25.71 -35.30
N THR A 4 20.60 25.91 -35.28
CA THR A 4 19.57 25.10 -34.59
C THR A 4 19.87 24.55 -33.20
N THR A 5 19.29 25.22 -32.19
CA THR A 5 19.06 24.74 -30.83
C THR A 5 18.18 23.48 -30.84
N ARG A 6 18.71 22.36 -30.34
CA ARG A 6 17.94 21.16 -30.00
C ARG A 6 17.81 21.09 -28.49
N GLU A 7 16.65 21.48 -27.98
CA GLU A 7 16.24 21.27 -26.59
C GLU A 7 16.28 19.79 -26.25
N LEU A 8 17.20 19.41 -25.36
CA LEU A 8 17.13 18.16 -24.62
C LEU A 8 16.36 18.46 -23.34
N MET A 9 15.10 18.02 -23.28
CA MET A 9 14.34 17.85 -22.06
C MET A 9 15.06 16.83 -21.16
N GLY A 10 16.04 17.31 -20.40
CA GLY A 10 16.56 16.61 -19.23
C GLY A 10 15.61 16.90 -18.07
N ALA A 11 14.79 15.91 -17.70
CA ALA A 11 14.18 15.91 -16.37
C ALA A 11 15.33 15.76 -15.36
N THR A 12 15.86 16.88 -14.89
CA THR A 12 16.78 16.91 -13.75
C THR A 12 15.95 16.57 -12.53
N VAL A 13 15.93 15.29 -12.14
CA VAL A 13 15.58 14.95 -10.77
C VAL A 13 16.70 15.52 -9.89
N ASP A 14 16.38 16.59 -9.18
CA ASP A 14 17.30 17.32 -8.30
C ASP A 14 17.97 16.33 -7.34
N SER A 15 19.31 16.33 -7.30
CA SER A 15 20.12 15.45 -6.45
C SER A 15 19.92 15.70 -4.94
N ALA A 16 19.06 16.65 -4.58
CA ALA A 16 18.66 16.98 -3.21
C ALA A 16 17.66 15.97 -2.59
N ASP A 17 17.05 15.08 -3.38
CA ASP A 17 16.14 14.05 -2.88
C ASP A 17 16.87 12.79 -2.35
N THR A 18 18.19 12.85 -2.18
CA THR A 18 18.98 11.75 -1.60
C THR A 18 18.73 11.71 -0.08
N VAL A 19 17.60 11.12 0.31
CA VAL A 19 17.29 10.78 1.70
C VAL A 19 18.35 9.77 2.18
N PRO A 20 19.02 9.97 3.32
CA PRO A 20 20.05 9.07 3.81
C PRO A 20 19.52 7.65 4.03
N ASP A 21 20.43 6.66 4.06
CA ASP A 21 20.23 5.20 4.22
C ASP A 21 19.59 4.80 5.57
N VAL A 22 18.44 5.39 5.88
CA VAL A 22 17.39 4.80 6.71
C VAL A 22 16.48 4.12 5.70
N GLY A 23 16.69 2.82 5.49
CA GLY A 23 15.96 2.00 4.50
C GLY A 23 14.54 2.50 4.29
N HIS A 24 14.30 3.10 3.12
CA HIS A 24 13.14 3.93 2.87
C HIS A 24 11.85 3.15 3.16
N LEU A 25 11.22 3.42 4.31
CA LEU A 25 10.03 2.71 4.76
C LEU A 25 8.78 3.35 4.13
N TYR A 26 8.60 3.17 2.82
CA TYR A 26 7.40 3.61 2.10
C TYR A 26 6.34 2.51 2.07
N PHE A 27 5.06 2.92 2.10
CA PHE A 27 3.95 2.00 1.85
C PHE A 27 4.08 1.41 0.44
N ASN A 28 4.23 0.09 0.38
CA ASN A 28 4.39 -0.63 -0.87
C ASN A 28 3.38 -1.78 -0.95
N CYS A 29 3.01 -2.12 -2.18
CA CYS A 29 2.36 -3.41 -2.43
C CYS A 29 3.45 -4.46 -2.59
N ALA A 30 3.46 -5.49 -1.74
CA ALA A 30 4.43 -6.58 -1.82
C ALA A 30 4.50 -7.22 -3.21
N ARG A 31 3.36 -7.34 -3.90
CA ARG A 31 3.32 -7.89 -5.27
C ARG A 31 3.93 -6.92 -6.31
N CYS A 32 3.78 -5.62 -6.12
CA CYS A 32 4.49 -4.64 -6.95
C CYS A 32 6.00 -4.73 -6.77
N MET A 33 6.48 -4.96 -5.54
CA MET A 33 7.91 -5.15 -5.29
C MET A 33 8.45 -6.37 -6.01
N THR A 34 7.78 -7.52 -5.88
CA THR A 34 8.17 -8.74 -6.61
C THR A 34 8.15 -8.55 -8.12
N ASP A 35 7.16 -7.83 -8.66
CA ASP A 35 7.08 -7.58 -10.10
C ASP A 35 8.21 -6.64 -10.58
N LEU A 36 8.64 -5.68 -9.75
CA LEU A 36 9.77 -4.79 -10.03
C LEU A 36 11.11 -5.51 -9.98
N GLU A 37 11.32 -6.34 -8.96
CA GLU A 37 12.52 -7.17 -8.83
C GLU A 37 12.68 -8.07 -10.07
N ARG A 38 11.59 -8.68 -10.53
CA ARG A 38 11.57 -9.51 -11.75
C ARG A 38 11.87 -8.73 -13.03
N ARG A 39 11.60 -7.43 -13.04
CA ARG A 39 11.83 -6.54 -14.20
C ARG A 39 13.25 -5.96 -14.23
N GLY A 40 14.10 -6.28 -13.25
CA GLY A 40 15.47 -5.79 -13.20
C GLY A 40 15.65 -4.45 -12.50
N GLY A 41 14.63 -3.92 -11.82
CA GLY A 41 14.77 -2.73 -10.97
C GLY A 41 14.92 -1.39 -11.70
N ASP A 42 14.72 -1.34 -13.03
CA ASP A 42 14.84 -0.11 -13.84
C ASP A 42 13.82 0.98 -13.52
N GLN A 43 12.81 0.68 -12.69
CA GLN A 43 11.76 1.61 -12.32
C GLN A 43 11.64 1.71 -10.79
N SER A 44 11.51 2.94 -10.29
CA SER A 44 11.31 3.15 -8.86
C SER A 44 9.93 2.64 -8.40
N PRO A 45 9.80 2.09 -7.18
CA PRO A 45 8.52 1.73 -6.59
C PRO A 45 7.49 2.88 -6.60
N ARG A 46 7.97 4.12 -6.40
CA ARG A 46 7.16 5.34 -6.44
C ARG A 46 6.46 5.53 -7.79
N GLU A 47 7.13 5.24 -8.89
CA GLU A 47 6.58 5.43 -10.25
C GLU A 47 5.74 4.23 -10.71
N TYR A 48 6.12 3.03 -10.27
CA TYR A 48 5.47 1.79 -10.69
C TYR A 48 4.14 1.55 -9.98
N MET A 49 4.09 1.84 -8.69
CA MET A 49 2.93 1.59 -7.85
C MET A 49 1.84 2.63 -8.11
N ARG A 50 0.60 2.16 -8.06
CA ARG A 50 -0.60 3.00 -8.16
C ARG A 50 -1.51 2.65 -7.01
N PHE A 51 -1.79 3.63 -6.16
CA PHE A 51 -2.65 3.49 -5.01
C PHE A 51 -3.87 4.37 -5.12
N THR A 52 -4.98 3.90 -4.55
CA THR A 52 -6.09 4.73 -4.13
C THR A 52 -6.11 4.74 -2.62
N VAL A 53 -6.28 5.91 -2.04
CA VAL A 53 -6.42 6.09 -0.59
C VAL A 53 -7.83 6.59 -0.32
N GLY A 54 -8.55 5.91 0.57
CA GLY A 54 -9.93 6.22 0.89
C GLY A 54 -10.17 6.21 2.40
N ILE A 55 -11.07 7.07 2.86
CA ILE A 55 -11.57 7.06 4.23
C ILE A 55 -12.74 6.07 4.29
N THR A 56 -12.73 5.21 5.30
CA THR A 56 -13.77 4.23 5.58
C THR A 56 -14.23 4.36 7.03
N ASP A 57 -15.35 3.73 7.39
CA ASP A 57 -15.84 3.73 8.77
C ASP A 57 -14.83 3.15 9.77
N ALA A 58 -13.99 2.22 9.31
CA ALA A 58 -12.97 1.58 10.13
C ALA A 58 -11.67 2.37 10.24
N GLY A 59 -11.33 3.19 9.23
CA GLY A 59 -9.99 3.74 9.09
C GLY A 59 -9.66 4.34 7.73
N VAL A 60 -8.40 4.71 7.54
CA VAL A 60 -7.83 5.00 6.20
C VAL A 60 -7.46 3.70 5.54
N GLN A 61 -8.02 3.44 4.36
CA GLN A 61 -7.71 2.28 3.54
C GLN A 61 -6.80 2.67 2.38
N VAL A 62 -5.73 1.90 2.20
CA VAL A 62 -4.80 2.00 1.06
C VAL A 62 -5.01 0.78 0.16
N TRP A 63 -5.39 1.04 -1.08
CA TRP A 63 -5.68 0.03 -2.09
C TRP A 63 -4.68 0.10 -3.24
N CYS A 64 -4.10 -1.02 -3.63
CA CYS A 64 -3.27 -1.10 -4.84
C CYS A 64 -4.16 -1.29 -6.06
N LEU A 65 -4.13 -0.32 -6.98
CA LEU A 65 -4.88 -0.39 -8.24
C LEU A 65 -4.32 -1.44 -9.20
N ARG A 66 -2.99 -1.63 -9.22
CA ARG A 66 -2.34 -2.54 -10.17
C ARG A 66 -2.68 -4.01 -9.91
N HIS A 67 -2.68 -4.41 -8.64
CA HIS A 67 -2.97 -5.79 -8.23
C HIS A 67 -4.36 -5.98 -7.64
N ASN A 68 -5.17 -4.92 -7.65
CA ASN A 68 -6.52 -4.88 -7.11
C ASN A 68 -6.63 -5.53 -5.72
N ARG A 69 -5.86 -5.01 -4.75
CA ARG A 69 -5.81 -5.59 -3.40
C ARG A 69 -5.61 -4.54 -2.31
N ASN A 70 -6.09 -4.87 -1.12
CA ASN A 70 -5.79 -4.11 0.08
C ASN A 70 -4.28 -4.20 0.40
N VAL A 71 -3.69 -3.04 0.72
CA VAL A 71 -2.29 -2.89 1.10
C VAL A 71 -2.19 -2.61 2.60
N ALA A 72 -3.02 -1.69 3.09
CA ALA A 72 -3.10 -1.35 4.49
C ALA A 72 -4.50 -0.86 4.86
N LEU A 73 -4.88 -1.11 6.12
CA LEU A 73 -5.97 -0.43 6.81
C LEU A 73 -5.37 0.19 8.07
N ILE A 74 -5.38 1.51 8.14
CA ILE A 74 -4.96 2.28 9.31
C ILE A 74 -6.23 2.60 10.08
N GLU A 75 -6.49 1.84 11.14
CA GLU A 75 -7.70 1.98 11.94
C GLU A 75 -7.74 3.30 12.70
N TRP A 76 -8.94 3.81 12.98
CA TRP A 76 -9.10 4.92 13.91
C TRP A 76 -8.58 4.55 15.29
N ALA A 77 -7.89 5.50 15.92
CA ALA A 77 -7.43 5.34 17.29
C ALA A 77 -8.65 5.16 18.20
N ARG A 78 -8.91 3.90 18.58
CA ARG A 78 -9.83 3.60 19.68
C ARG A 78 -9.03 3.67 20.97
N PRO A 79 -9.58 4.19 22.07
CA PRO A 79 -8.96 4.05 23.37
C PRO A 79 -8.72 2.56 23.62
N ARG A 80 -7.45 2.15 23.78
CA ARG A 80 -7.17 0.78 24.23
C ARG A 80 -7.75 0.66 25.63
N ARG A 81 -8.83 -0.12 25.80
CA ARG A 81 -9.21 -0.60 27.12
C ARG A 81 -8.02 -1.41 27.62
N LYS A 82 -7.39 -1.01 28.71
CA LYS A 82 -6.22 -1.70 29.28
C LYS A 82 -6.59 -3.06 29.88
N ASP A 83 -7.88 -3.40 29.86
CA ASP A 83 -8.43 -4.55 30.57
C ASP A 83 -9.54 -5.17 29.71
N THR A 84 -9.14 -5.91 28.68
CA THR A 84 -9.97 -7.03 28.22
C THR A 84 -9.07 -8.05 27.55
N ALA A 85 -8.99 -9.22 28.18
CA ALA A 85 -8.47 -10.43 27.57
C ALA A 85 -9.05 -10.60 26.16
N VAL A 86 -8.21 -11.05 25.24
CA VAL A 86 -8.52 -11.63 23.94
C VAL A 86 -10.01 -11.91 23.80
N LEU A 87 -10.72 -11.07 23.03
CA LEU A 87 -12.05 -11.41 22.53
C LEU A 87 -11.86 -12.69 21.72
N ALA A 88 -12.20 -13.82 22.33
CA ALA A 88 -12.38 -15.06 21.60
C ALA A 88 -13.31 -14.76 20.42
N PRO A 89 -13.04 -15.31 19.22
CA PRO A 89 -13.93 -15.12 18.09
C PRO A 89 -15.35 -15.50 18.53
N PRO A 90 -16.39 -14.76 18.08
CA PRO A 90 -17.77 -15.15 18.39
C PRO A 90 -17.92 -16.60 17.95
N THR A 91 -18.20 -17.49 18.90
CA THR A 91 -18.55 -18.87 18.57
C THR A 91 -19.74 -18.77 17.64
N ALA A 92 -19.57 -19.28 16.41
CA ALA A 92 -20.61 -19.31 15.40
C ALA A 92 -21.90 -19.87 16.05
N PRO A 93 -23.08 -19.29 15.76
CA PRO A 93 -24.32 -19.82 16.31
C PRO A 93 -24.42 -21.28 15.88
N SER A 94 -24.51 -22.18 16.87
CA SER A 94 -24.74 -23.60 16.62
C SER A 94 -25.97 -23.72 15.73
N GLU A 95 -25.78 -24.38 14.58
CA GLU A 95 -26.84 -24.69 13.64
C GLU A 95 -28.00 -25.32 14.42
N ARG A 96 -29.13 -24.60 14.50
CA ARG A 96 -30.40 -25.26 14.78
C ARG A 96 -30.65 -26.19 13.60
N ARG A 97 -30.28 -27.45 13.77
CA ARG A 97 -30.62 -28.54 12.85
C ARG A 97 -32.13 -28.75 12.92
N THR A 98 -32.86 -27.99 12.11
CA THR A 98 -34.20 -28.34 11.68
C THR A 98 -34.12 -29.47 10.66
N ALA A 99 -34.52 -30.67 11.07
CA ALA A 99 -35.02 -31.74 10.20
C ALA A 99 -35.82 -32.70 11.11
N ARG A 100 -37.16 -32.58 11.15
CA ARG A 100 -38.08 -33.46 10.40
C ARG A 100 -37.67 -34.95 10.47
N HIS A 101 -38.31 -35.69 11.38
CA HIS A 101 -39.31 -36.72 11.05
C HIS A 101 -40.14 -37.05 12.30
#